data_AF-A0A7S1YFY2-F1
#
_entry.id   AF-A0A7S1YFY2-F1
#
_cell.length_a   1.000
_cell.length_b   1.000
_cell.length_c   1.000
_cell.angle_alpha   90.00
_cell.angle_beta   90.00
_cell.angle_gamma   90.00
#
_symmetry.space_group_name_H-M   'P 1'
#
loop_
_entity.id
_entity.type
_entity.pdbx_description
1 polymer ?
#
loop_
_entity_poly.entity_id
_entity_poly.type
_entity_poly.pdbx_seq_one_letter_code
_entity_poly.pdbx_strand_id
1 'polypeptide(L)'
;VTDLVERGEMLTPVSELDLGCGLYVEFLEPGAKAFPPHDPDLEALLFFKFYDPEGGLSYVGSAYCRLNDKISTILPLLREKASLPADTPIDLWEEEKCEKINALLLGSPPRLREEAAAAASSASSSSSSS
;
A
#
# COMPACT_ATOMS: atom_id res chain seq x y z
N VAL A 1 31.01 -8.30 7.04
CA VAL A 1 29.74 -7.94 6.38
C VAL A 1 28.77 -9.02 6.78
N THR A 2 27.75 -8.61 7.52
CA THR A 2 27.05 -9.33 8.58
C THR A 2 26.19 -10.49 8.10
N ASP A 3 26.23 -11.59 8.87
CA ASP A 3 25.28 -12.69 8.85
C ASP A 3 23.84 -12.15 8.86
N LEU A 4 23.13 -12.35 7.75
CA LEU A 4 21.68 -12.19 7.70
C LEU A 4 21.09 -13.34 8.52
N VAL A 5 20.49 -12.98 9.67
CA VAL A 5 19.80 -13.92 10.54
C VAL A 5 18.55 -14.43 9.80
N GLU A 6 18.67 -15.63 9.24
CA GLU A 6 17.57 -16.46 8.73
C GLU A 6 16.65 -16.84 9.89
N ARG A 7 15.59 -16.08 10.12
CA ARG A 7 14.45 -16.49 10.94
C ARG A 7 13.18 -16.25 10.16
N GLY A 8 12.70 -17.33 9.57
CA GLY A 8 11.54 -17.37 8.68
C GLY A 8 11.97 -18.10 7.42
N GLU A 9 11.44 -19.31 7.20
CA GLU A 9 11.81 -20.19 6.09
C GLU A 9 11.89 -19.40 4.78
N MET A 10 13.09 -19.26 4.24
CA MET A 10 13.25 -18.73 2.88
C MET A 10 12.67 -19.78 1.94
N LEU A 11 11.45 -19.55 1.46
CA LEU A 11 10.71 -20.50 0.61
C LEU A 11 11.48 -20.82 -0.69
N THR A 12 12.43 -19.97 -1.10
CA THR A 12 13.37 -20.22 -2.21
C THR A 12 14.58 -19.28 -2.09
N PRO A 13 15.83 -19.77 -2.19
CA PRO A 13 17.01 -18.91 -2.24
C PRO A 13 16.91 -17.87 -3.37
N VAL A 14 17.40 -16.65 -3.12
CA VAL A 14 17.39 -15.57 -4.13
C VAL A 14 18.06 -15.99 -5.44
N SER A 15 19.09 -16.83 -5.37
CA SER A 15 19.78 -17.41 -6.53
C SER A 15 18.95 -18.38 -7.36
N GLU A 16 17.84 -18.88 -6.81
CA GLU A 16 16.92 -19.83 -7.44
C GLU A 16 15.64 -19.15 -7.95
N LEU A 17 15.52 -17.83 -7.80
CA LEU A 17 14.45 -17.06 -8.42
C LEU A 17 14.67 -17.01 -9.94
N ASP A 18 13.60 -17.12 -10.72
CA ASP A 18 13.67 -16.94 -12.18
C ASP A 18 14.32 -15.59 -12.50
N LEU A 19 15.16 -15.55 -13.54
CA LEU A 19 15.92 -14.37 -13.99
C LEU A 19 15.06 -13.15 -14.44
N GLY A 20 13.75 -13.19 -14.19
CA GLY A 20 12.78 -12.10 -14.38
C GLY A 20 11.97 -11.72 -13.13
N CYS A 21 12.29 -12.26 -11.95
CA CYS A 21 11.57 -11.95 -10.72
C CYS A 21 11.94 -10.54 -10.18
N GLY A 22 10.94 -9.72 -9.91
CA GLY A 22 11.10 -8.51 -9.11
C GLY A 22 11.05 -8.83 -7.62
N LEU A 23 11.97 -8.26 -6.85
CA LEU A 23 11.99 -8.40 -5.39
C LEU A 23 11.63 -7.07 -4.73
N TYR A 24 10.78 -7.15 -3.71
CA TYR A 24 10.62 -6.09 -2.74
C TYR A 24 11.66 -6.28 -1.63
N VAL A 25 12.45 -5.24 -1.37
CA VAL A 25 13.48 -5.24 -0.31
C VAL A 25 13.16 -4.11 0.66
N GLU A 26 12.84 -4.45 1.89
CA GLU A 26 12.63 -3.50 2.98
C GLU A 26 13.98 -3.14 3.64
N PHE A 27 14.12 -1.89 4.07
CA PHE A 27 15.29 -1.39 4.76
C PHE A 27 14.93 -0.95 6.18
N LEU A 28 15.88 -1.06 7.09
CA LEU A 28 15.74 -0.51 8.44
C LEU A 28 15.68 1.01 8.40
N GLU A 29 14.81 1.56 9.25
CA GLU A 29 14.81 2.99 9.54
C GLU A 29 16.18 3.44 10.07
N PRO A 30 16.63 4.67 9.73
CA PRO A 30 17.90 5.19 10.22
C PRO A 30 18.00 5.11 11.75
N GLY A 31 18.99 4.36 12.24
CA GLY A 31 19.23 4.18 13.68
C GLY A 31 18.55 2.95 14.32
N ALA A 32 17.67 2.25 13.58
CA ALA A 32 17.16 0.95 14.02
C ALA A 32 18.25 -0.12 13.96
N LYS A 33 18.27 -1.02 14.95
CA LYS A 33 19.24 -2.13 15.04
C LYS A 33 18.69 -3.45 14.49
N ALA A 34 17.37 -3.56 14.38
CA ALA A 34 16.65 -4.74 13.92
C ALA A 34 15.24 -4.32 13.46
N PHE A 35 14.62 -5.17 12.63
CA PHE A 35 13.22 -4.98 12.23
C PHE A 35 12.30 -5.23 13.43
N PRO A 36 11.11 -4.60 13.47
CA PRO A 36 10.08 -4.98 14.40
C PRO A 36 9.75 -6.48 14.29
N PRO A 37 9.36 -7.15 15.39
CA PRO A 37 8.84 -8.50 15.31
C PRO A 37 7.64 -8.55 14.36
N HIS A 38 7.62 -9.54 13.48
CA HIS A 38 6.51 -9.80 12.55
C HIS A 38 5.91 -11.17 12.84
N ASP A 39 4.59 -11.21 12.99
CA ASP A 39 3.81 -12.45 13.11
C ASP A 39 3.02 -12.71 11.80
N PRO A 40 3.44 -13.67 10.96
CA PRO A 40 2.80 -13.91 9.66
C PRO A 40 1.38 -14.47 9.78
N ASP A 41 0.98 -15.01 10.94
CA ASP A 41 -0.36 -15.53 11.16
C ASP A 41 -1.34 -14.44 11.60
N LEU A 42 -0.83 -13.33 12.12
CA LEU A 42 -1.64 -12.24 12.69
C LEU A 42 -1.52 -10.93 11.92
N GLU A 43 -0.51 -10.77 11.08
CA GLU A 43 -0.17 -9.51 10.41
C GLU A 43 0.01 -9.69 8.90
N ALA A 44 -0.41 -8.67 8.15
CA ALA A 44 -0.16 -8.56 6.72
C ALA A 44 0.70 -7.32 6.43
N LEU A 45 1.62 -7.46 5.47
CA LEU A 45 2.32 -6.32 4.88
C LEU A 45 1.42 -5.65 3.83
N LEU A 46 1.02 -4.42 4.07
CA LEU A 46 0.21 -3.63 3.15
C LEU A 46 1.06 -2.56 2.45
N PHE A 47 0.75 -2.31 1.18
CA PHE A 47 1.35 -1.24 0.37
C PHE A 47 0.32 -0.14 0.17
N PHE A 48 0.73 1.11 0.40
CA PHE A 48 -0.18 2.26 0.34
C PHE A 48 0.15 3.15 -0.84
N LYS A 49 -0.90 3.52 -1.58
CA LYS A 49 -0.85 4.52 -2.64
C LYS A 49 -1.80 5.66 -2.26
N PHE A 50 -1.31 6.89 -2.37
CA PHE A 50 -2.11 8.09 -2.18
C PHE A 50 -2.48 8.65 -3.55
N TYR A 51 -3.78 8.88 -3.77
CA TYR A 51 -4.28 9.50 -4.97
C TYR A 51 -4.61 10.97 -4.70
N ASP A 52 -3.92 11.86 -5.40
CA ASP A 52 -4.24 13.27 -5.51
C ASP A 52 -4.88 13.53 -6.88
N PRO A 53 -6.09 14.09 -6.98
CA PRO A 53 -6.70 14.43 -8.26
C PRO A 53 -5.84 15.32 -9.16
N GLU A 54 -5.00 16.18 -8.57
CA GLU A 54 -4.10 17.07 -9.32
C GLU A 54 -2.73 16.42 -9.59
N GLY A 55 -2.21 15.68 -8.61
CA GLY A 55 -0.87 15.08 -8.63
C GLY A 55 -0.79 13.63 -9.14
N GLY A 56 -1.92 12.96 -9.31
CA GLY A 56 -1.99 11.55 -9.67
C GLY A 56 -1.72 10.59 -8.49
N LEU A 57 -1.29 9.36 -8.81
CA LEU A 57 -1.09 8.29 -7.84
C LEU A 57 0.38 8.23 -7.39
N SER A 58 0.60 8.32 -6.08
CA SER A 58 1.94 8.27 -5.47
C SER A 58 2.06 7.12 -4.47
N TYR A 59 3.17 6.41 -4.48
CA TYR A 59 3.48 5.43 -3.43
C TYR A 59 3.87 6.16 -2.14
N VAL A 60 3.21 5.81 -1.03
CA VAL A 60 3.42 6.45 0.30
C VAL A 60 3.95 5.46 1.34
N GLY A 61 4.53 4.35 0.88
CA GLY A 61 5.19 3.37 1.73
C GLY A 61 4.34 2.13 2.02
N SER A 62 4.86 1.29 2.90
CA SER A 62 4.24 0.06 3.39
C SER A 62 4.15 0.07 4.91
N ALA A 63 3.37 -0.86 5.48
CA ALA A 63 3.38 -1.16 6.91
C ALA A 63 2.79 -2.54 7.19
N TYR A 64 3.26 -3.17 8.27
CA TYR A 64 2.62 -4.34 8.86
C TYR A 64 1.38 -3.93 9.63
N CYS A 65 0.25 -4.58 9.33
CA CYS A 65 -1.05 -4.30 9.92
C CYS A 65 -1.66 -5.61 10.42
N ARG A 66 -2.30 -5.59 11.59
CA ARG A 66 -2.98 -6.77 12.12
C ARG A 66 -4.22 -7.10 11.30
N LEU A 67 -4.42 -8.38 11.00
CA LEU A 67 -5.54 -8.86 10.20
C LEU A 67 -6.91 -8.57 10.84
N ASN A 68 -6.97 -8.49 12.17
CA ASN A 68 -8.21 -8.28 12.93
C ASN A 68 -8.46 -6.82 13.31
N ASP A 69 -7.59 -5.89 12.89
CA ASP A 69 -7.78 -4.48 13.18
C ASP A 69 -8.88 -3.86 12.31
N LYS A 70 -9.59 -2.89 12.87
CA LYS A 70 -10.58 -2.12 12.11
C LYS A 70 -9.87 -1.15 11.18
N ILE A 71 -10.39 -0.95 9.97
CA ILE A 71 -9.89 0.09 9.04
C ILE A 71 -9.74 1.47 9.69
N SER A 72 -10.61 1.83 10.63
CA SER A 72 -10.52 3.12 11.31
C SER A 72 -9.24 3.31 12.13
N THR A 73 -8.58 2.23 12.58
CA THR A 73 -7.35 2.31 13.37
C THR A 73 -6.13 2.65 12.52
N ILE A 74 -6.15 2.40 11.21
CA ILE A 74 -5.04 2.70 10.31
C ILE A 74 -5.05 4.15 9.78
N LEU A 75 -6.17 4.87 9.88
CA LEU A 75 -6.29 6.23 9.34
C LEU A 75 -5.23 7.23 9.84
N PRO A 76 -4.81 7.24 11.13
CA PRO A 76 -3.72 8.09 11.57
C PRO A 76 -2.41 7.81 10.83
N LEU A 77 -2.07 6.53 10.63
CA LEU A 77 -0.89 6.11 9.89
C LEU A 77 -0.95 6.56 8.42
N LEU A 78 -2.10 6.42 7.77
CA LEU A 78 -2.28 6.84 6.38
C LEU A 78 -2.12 8.36 6.22
N ARG A 79 -2.63 9.14 7.17
CA ARG A 79 -2.45 10.60 7.19
C ARG A 79 -1.00 10.98 7.33
N GLU A 80 -0.28 10.36 8.25
CA GLU A 80 1.16 10.60 8.43
C GLU A 80 1.93 10.28 7.15
N LYS A 81 1.69 9.10 6.55
CA LYS A 81 2.35 8.67 5.30
C LYS A 81 2.09 9.60 4.12
N ALA A 82 0.87 10.15 4.01
CA ALA A 82 0.51 11.13 2.99
C ALA A 82 0.83 12.59 3.40
N SER A 83 1.46 12.81 4.56
CA SER A 83 1.74 14.14 5.11
C SER A 83 0.49 15.04 5.25
N LEU A 84 -0.66 14.42 5.57
CA LEU A 84 -1.94 15.09 5.75
C LEU A 84 -2.17 15.49 7.22
N PRO A 85 -2.91 16.59 7.47
CA PRO A 85 -3.37 16.94 8.82
C PRO A 85 -4.17 15.82 9.49
N ALA A 86 -4.05 15.71 10.81
CA ALA A 86 -4.59 14.63 11.64
C ALA A 86 -6.12 14.44 11.58
N ASP A 87 -6.88 15.41 11.07
CA ASP A 87 -8.35 15.35 10.95
C ASP A 87 -8.83 15.38 9.49
N THR A 88 -7.91 15.24 8.54
CA THR A 88 -8.25 15.22 7.12
C THR A 88 -9.18 14.03 6.83
N PRO A 89 -10.36 14.25 6.22
CA PRO A 89 -11.20 13.18 5.73
C PRO A 89 -10.44 12.37 4.67
N ILE A 90 -10.50 11.04 4.76
CA ILE A 90 -9.88 10.13 3.81
C ILE A 90 -10.93 9.14 3.33
N ASP A 91 -11.02 8.99 2.01
CA ASP A 91 -11.64 7.84 1.39
C ASP A 91 -10.58 6.76 1.19
N LEU A 92 -10.91 5.52 1.57
CA LEU A 92 -10.01 4.39 1.46
C LEU A 92 -10.57 3.37 0.49
N TRP A 93 -9.71 2.89 -0.40
CA TRP A 93 -10.03 1.83 -1.35
C TRP A 93 -9.02 0.69 -1.27
N GLU A 94 -9.49 -0.51 -1.54
CA GLU A 94 -8.68 -1.70 -1.79
C GLU A 94 -8.46 -1.84 -3.30
N GLU A 95 -7.22 -2.06 -3.73
CA GLU A 95 -6.88 -2.42 -5.11
C GLU A 95 -6.86 -3.95 -5.23
N GLU A 96 -7.84 -4.55 -5.91
CA GLU A 96 -7.98 -6.01 -5.99
C GLU A 96 -7.22 -6.58 -7.21
N LYS A 97 -7.39 -5.94 -8.38
CA LYS A 97 -6.74 -6.31 -9.65
C LYS A 97 -6.58 -5.05 -10.49
N CYS A 98 -5.71 -5.05 -11.50
CA CYS A 98 -5.64 -3.96 -12.47
C CYS A 98 -7.06 -3.54 -12.89
N GLU A 99 -7.41 -2.27 -12.67
CA GLU A 99 -8.70 -1.63 -12.98
C GLU A 99 -9.88 -1.91 -12.02
N LYS A 100 -9.70 -2.67 -10.93
CA LYS A 100 -10.76 -2.89 -9.93
C LYS A 100 -10.37 -2.37 -8.55
N ILE A 101 -11.18 -1.43 -8.05
CA ILE A 101 -11.07 -0.88 -6.70
C ILE A 101 -12.36 -1.12 -5.90
N ASN A 102 -12.23 -1.45 -4.61
CA ASN A 102 -13.35 -1.63 -3.68
C ASN A 102 -13.31 -0.55 -2.59
N ALA A 103 -14.42 0.14 -2.33
CA ALA A 103 -14.47 1.14 -1.27
C ALA A 103 -14.51 0.48 0.11
N LEU A 104 -13.57 0.87 0.98
CA LEU A 104 -13.42 0.35 2.34
C LEU A 104 -13.95 1.34 3.39
N LEU A 105 -13.73 2.63 3.16
CA LEU A 105 -14.21 3.70 4.03
C LEU A 105 -14.47 4.95 3.19
N LEU A 106 -15.57 5.65 3.49
CA LEU A 106 -15.92 6.91 2.83
C LEU A 106 -16.03 8.01 3.89
N GLY A 107 -15.19 9.03 3.74
CA GLY A 107 -15.12 10.23 4.58
C GLY A 107 -15.47 11.52 3.83
N SER A 108 -15.42 11.54 2.50
CA SER A 108 -15.64 12.75 1.70
C SER A 108 -17.11 12.93 1.27
N PRO A 109 -17.57 14.19 1.08
CA PRO A 109 -18.89 14.47 0.54
C PRO A 109 -19.02 13.97 -0.92
N PRO A 110 -20.23 13.57 -1.35
CA PRO A 110 -20.46 12.82 -2.59
C PRO A 110 -20.05 13.52 -3.89
N ARG A 111 -19.81 14.84 -3.90
CA ARG A 111 -19.40 15.58 -5.10
C ARG A 111 -17.98 15.24 -5.59
N LEU A 112 -17.04 14.98 -4.68
CA LEU A 112 -15.66 14.58 -5.06
C LEU A 112 -15.60 13.11 -5.53
N ARG A 113 -16.63 12.32 -5.20
CA ARG A 113 -16.74 10.90 -5.54
C ARG A 113 -17.01 10.67 -7.04
N GLU A 114 -17.82 11.52 -7.67
CA GLU A 114 -18.12 11.41 -9.10
C GLU A 114 -16.88 11.70 -9.97
N GLU A 115 -16.04 12.66 -9.57
CA GLU A 115 -14.81 13.00 -10.30
C GLU A 115 -13.76 11.87 -10.21
N ALA A 116 -13.54 11.29 -9.03
CA ALA A 116 -12.61 10.16 -8.87
C ALA A 116 -13.07 8.90 -9.64
N ALA A 117 -14.38 8.61 -9.62
CA ALA A 117 -14.95 7.51 -10.38
C ALA A 117 -14.86 7.75 -11.91
N ALA A 118 -15.09 8.99 -12.34
CA ALA A 118 -14.93 9.39 -13.73
C ALA A 118 -13.47 9.27 -14.20
N ALA A 119 -12.49 9.68 -13.38
CA ALA A 119 -11.07 9.54 -13.67
C ALA A 119 -10.66 8.07 -13.86
N ALA A 120 -11.10 7.18 -12.96
CA ALA A 120 -10.87 5.73 -13.09
C ALA A 120 -11.52 5.14 -14.36
N SER A 121 -12.71 5.60 -14.73
CA SER A 121 -13.39 5.15 -15.96
C SER A 121 -12.78 5.72 -17.25
N SER A 122 -12.12 6.87 -17.18
CA SER A 122 -11.52 7.51 -18.36
C SER A 122 -10.17 6.87 -18.76
N ALA A 123 -9.43 6.32 -17.80
CA ALA A 123 -8.15 5.66 -18.04
C ALA A 123 -8.27 4.32 -18.80
N SER A 124 -9.44 3.67 -18.79
CA SER A 124 -9.68 2.41 -19.50
C SER A 124 -10.05 2.57 -20.98
N SER A 125 -10.15 3.81 -21.47
CA SER A 125 -10.60 4.10 -22.84
C SER A 125 -9.48 4.45 -23.83
N SER A 126 -8.20 4.43 -23.42
CA SER A 126 -7.07 4.87 -24.26
C SER A 126 -6.15 3.76 -24.80
N SER A 127 -6.51 2.47 -24.71
CA SER A 127 -5.69 1.37 -25.25
C SER A 127 -6.43 0.52 -26.28
N SER A 128 -6.78 1.10 -27.43
CA SER A 128 -7.15 0.33 -28.62
C SER A 128 -7.01 1.14 -29.92
N SER A 129 -5.77 1.46 -30.29
CA SER A 129 -5.43 1.77 -31.68
C SER A 129 -3.92 1.77 -31.92
N SER A 130 -3.39 0.65 -32.43
CA SER A 130 -2.42 0.55 -33.54
C SER A 130 -2.08 -0.91 -33.80
#